data_AF-K1Z2J8-F1
#
_entry.id   AF-K1Z2J8-F1
#
_cell.length_a   1.000
_cell.length_b   1.000
_cell.length_c   1.000
_cell.angle_alpha   90.00
_cell.angle_beta   90.00
_cell.angle_gamma   90.00
#
_symmetry.space_group_name_H-M   'P 1'
#
loop_
_entity.id
_entity.type
_entity.pdbx_description
1 polymer ?
#
loop_
_entity_poly.entity_id
_entity_poly.type
_entity_poly.pdbx_seq_one_letter_code
_entity_poly.pdbx_strand_id
1 'polypeptide(L)'
;MPAKSLKTRFSLSIAAIYVILGMTMLAAMHQGTQNIIASLGTRFAIKQALLEKSKLMSQIQRNLSLSLKMADSPLIREWMKNEEDSELKKTTMEELESYRGSFESKSLFLAIAGSGHYYYSDGTAADYTRPRYTLNATNENDAWFYRVMAGVETFELNIDYDNHLDINRIWCNVVIRDDRGQKIGLGGTG
;
A
#
# COMPACT_ATOMS: atom_id res chain seq x y z
N MET A 1 -43.76 -65.87 18.32
CA MET A 1 -43.89 -64.40 18.46
C MET A 1 -45.35 -64.02 18.20
N PRO A 2 -46.08 -63.39 19.13
CA PRO A 2 -47.49 -63.10 18.92
C PRO A 2 -47.67 -62.09 17.78
N ALA A 3 -48.63 -62.34 16.89
CA ALA A 3 -48.90 -61.46 15.76
C ALA A 3 -49.42 -60.11 16.25
N LYS A 4 -48.65 -59.04 16.06
CA LYS A 4 -49.07 -57.66 16.39
C LYS A 4 -50.41 -57.34 15.71
N SER A 5 -51.35 -56.80 16.49
CA SER A 5 -52.66 -56.28 16.03
C SER A 5 -52.52 -55.35 14.83
N LEU A 6 -53.48 -55.41 13.89
CA LEU A 6 -53.49 -54.63 12.66
C LEU A 6 -53.36 -53.12 12.92
N LYS A 7 -53.99 -52.63 13.99
CA LYS A 7 -53.90 -51.22 14.42
C LYS A 7 -52.47 -50.81 14.77
N THR A 8 -51.74 -51.66 15.50
CA THR A 8 -50.34 -51.40 15.88
C THR A 8 -49.42 -51.38 14.67
N ARG A 9 -49.62 -52.27 13.71
CA ARG A 9 -48.84 -52.29 12.46
C ARG A 9 -49.08 -51.02 11.64
N PHE A 10 -50.34 -50.62 11.51
CA PHE A 10 -50.73 -49.41 10.80
C PHE A 10 -50.17 -48.13 11.43
N SER A 11 -50.28 -47.97 12.76
CA SER A 11 -49.70 -46.83 13.47
C SER A 11 -48.17 -46.79 13.38
N LEU A 12 -47.49 -47.94 13.43
CA LEU A 12 -46.03 -48.01 13.25
C LEU A 12 -45.60 -47.61 11.83
N SER A 13 -46.36 -48.01 10.80
CA SER A 13 -46.09 -47.61 9.42
C SER A 13 -46.23 -46.09 9.22
N ILE A 14 -47.27 -45.48 9.78
CA ILE A 14 -47.46 -44.02 9.74
C ILE A 14 -46.33 -43.30 10.47
N ALA A 15 -45.97 -43.75 11.67
CA ALA A 15 -44.86 -43.17 12.43
C ALA A 15 -43.53 -43.29 11.67
N ALA A 16 -43.26 -44.43 11.02
CA ALA A 16 -42.07 -44.63 10.21
C ALA A 16 -42.02 -43.66 9.01
N ILE A 17 -43.16 -43.42 8.34
CA ILE A 17 -43.26 -42.45 7.23
C ILE A 17 -42.94 -41.04 7.73
N TYR A 18 -43.49 -40.62 8.88
CA TYR A 18 -43.19 -39.30 9.46
C TYR A 18 -41.71 -39.15 9.84
N VAL A 19 -41.09 -40.20 10.40
CA VAL A 19 -39.66 -40.18 10.74
C VAL A 19 -38.81 -40.06 9.47
N ILE A 20 -39.13 -40.80 8.40
CA ILE A 20 -38.41 -40.71 7.12
C ILE A 20 -38.56 -39.31 6.52
N LEU A 21 -39.78 -38.76 6.47
CA LEU A 21 -40.03 -37.40 6.01
C LEU A 21 -39.23 -36.37 6.82
N GLY A 22 -39.23 -36.49 8.15
CA GLY A 22 -38.44 -35.63 9.03
C GLY A 22 -36.94 -35.71 8.75
N MET A 23 -36.38 -36.91 8.61
CA MET A 23 -34.97 -37.11 8.29
C MET A 23 -34.60 -36.53 6.92
N THR A 24 -35.43 -36.76 5.89
CA THR A 24 -35.18 -36.19 4.55
C THR A 24 -35.24 -34.66 4.55
N MET A 25 -36.19 -34.07 5.29
CA MET A 25 -36.30 -32.62 5.44
C MET A 25 -35.08 -32.02 6.16
N LEU A 26 -34.64 -32.65 7.26
CA LEU A 26 -33.44 -32.24 7.98
C LEU A 26 -32.18 -32.35 7.12
N ALA A 27 -32.03 -33.44 6.36
CA ALA A 27 -30.89 -33.61 5.46
C ALA A 27 -30.86 -32.55 4.35
N ALA A 28 -32.01 -32.28 3.72
CA ALA A 28 -32.14 -31.25 2.70
C ALA A 28 -31.83 -29.84 3.26
N MET A 29 -32.35 -29.54 4.46
CA MET A 29 -32.06 -28.28 5.15
C MET A 29 -30.58 -28.15 5.50
N HIS A 30 -29.97 -29.21 6.05
CA HIS A 30 -28.54 -29.21 6.38
C HIS A 30 -27.68 -28.95 5.13
N GLN A 31 -27.96 -29.64 4.02
CA GLN A 31 -27.22 -29.44 2.77
C GLN A 31 -27.40 -28.02 2.21
N GLY A 32 -28.63 -27.50 2.24
CA GLY A 32 -28.93 -26.12 1.80
C GLY A 32 -28.19 -25.09 2.65
N THR A 33 -28.22 -25.24 3.97
CA THR A 33 -27.52 -24.35 4.92
C THR A 33 -26.01 -24.38 4.70
N GLN A 34 -25.39 -25.54 4.50
CA GLN A 34 -23.94 -25.63 4.24
C GLN A 34 -23.54 -24.89 2.96
N ASN A 35 -24.32 -25.02 1.88
CA ASN A 35 -24.06 -24.31 0.63
C ASN A 35 -24.21 -22.79 0.79
N ILE A 36 -25.20 -22.34 1.58
CA ILE A 36 -25.39 -20.92 1.89
C ILE A 36 -24.22 -20.39 2.73
N ILE A 37 -23.81 -21.10 3.78
CA ILE A 37 -22.68 -20.71 4.63
C ILE A 37 -21.40 -20.62 3.81
N ALA A 38 -21.11 -21.63 2.98
CA ALA A 38 -19.92 -21.64 2.13
C ALA A 38 -19.93 -20.46 1.15
N SER A 39 -21.04 -20.25 0.43
CA SER A 39 -21.14 -19.17 -0.54
C SER A 39 -21.10 -17.78 0.10
N LEU A 40 -21.71 -17.61 1.29
CA LEU A 40 -21.64 -16.37 2.05
C LEU A 40 -20.21 -16.11 2.54
N GLY A 41 -19.52 -17.14 3.03
CA GLY A 41 -18.11 -17.07 3.44
C GLY A 41 -17.21 -16.63 2.29
N THR A 42 -17.34 -17.25 1.11
CA THR A 42 -16.59 -16.86 -0.09
C THR A 42 -16.88 -15.41 -0.50
N ARG A 43 -18.16 -15.02 -0.58
CA ARG A 43 -18.55 -13.65 -0.95
C ARG A 43 -18.04 -12.63 0.05
N PHE A 44 -18.08 -12.95 1.34
CA PHE A 44 -17.54 -12.11 2.40
C PHE A 44 -16.02 -11.93 2.24
N ALA A 45 -15.27 -13.02 2.05
CA ALA A 45 -13.83 -12.96 1.84
C ALA A 45 -13.45 -12.14 0.60
N ILE A 46 -14.15 -12.32 -0.52
CA ILE A 46 -13.96 -11.53 -1.74
C ILE A 46 -14.25 -10.04 -1.48
N LYS A 47 -15.36 -9.73 -0.83
CA LYS A 47 -15.72 -8.35 -0.50
C LYS A 47 -14.68 -7.69 0.41
N GLN A 48 -14.17 -8.42 1.40
CA GLN A 48 -13.12 -7.95 2.29
C GLN A 48 -11.84 -7.66 1.52
N ALA A 49 -11.39 -8.58 0.67
CA ALA A 49 -10.21 -8.38 -0.18
C ALA A 49 -10.36 -7.17 -1.12
N LEU A 50 -11.54 -7.00 -1.73
CA LEU A 50 -11.82 -5.84 -2.59
C LEU A 50 -11.83 -4.52 -1.80
N LEU A 51 -12.37 -4.53 -0.58
CA LEU A 51 -12.38 -3.36 0.29
C LEU A 51 -10.96 -2.95 0.68
N GLU A 52 -10.12 -3.91 1.07
CA GLU A 52 -8.72 -3.64 1.40
C GLU A 52 -7.94 -3.13 0.20
N LYS A 53 -8.12 -3.75 -0.97
CA LYS A 53 -7.55 -3.25 -2.22
C LYS A 53 -7.97 -1.80 -2.50
N SER A 54 -9.25 -1.46 -2.30
CA SER A 54 -9.74 -0.10 -2.52
C SER A 54 -9.12 0.91 -1.55
N LYS A 55 -8.92 0.53 -0.29
CA LYS A 55 -8.25 1.38 0.70
C LYS A 55 -6.80 1.63 0.34
N LEU A 56 -6.06 0.56 0.02
CA LEU A 56 -4.65 0.65 -0.40
C LEU A 56 -4.50 1.55 -1.64
N MET A 57 -5.38 1.39 -2.64
CA MET A 57 -5.35 2.22 -3.84
C MET A 57 -5.58 3.69 -3.52
N SER A 58 -6.53 4.00 -2.64
CA SER A 58 -6.79 5.39 -2.22
C SER A 58 -5.60 6.01 -1.48
N GLN A 59 -4.92 5.23 -0.64
CA GLN A 59 -3.71 5.66 0.07
C GLN A 59 -2.56 5.93 -0.90
N ILE A 60 -2.31 5.02 -1.84
CA ILE A 60 -1.29 5.17 -2.89
C ILE A 60 -1.57 6.41 -3.74
N GLN A 61 -2.81 6.61 -4.18
CA GLN A 61 -3.20 7.78 -4.97
C GLN A 61 -2.96 9.09 -4.21
N ARG A 62 -3.27 9.12 -2.92
CA ARG A 62 -3.04 10.29 -2.07
C ARG A 62 -1.55 10.60 -1.93
N ASN A 63 -0.74 9.58 -1.61
CA ASN A 63 0.71 9.75 -1.49
C ASN A 63 1.32 10.19 -2.83
N LEU A 64 0.94 9.58 -3.95
CA LEU A 64 1.38 10.00 -5.28
C LEU A 64 1.00 11.45 -5.58
N SER A 65 -0.24 11.85 -5.31
CA SER A 65 -0.70 13.22 -5.58
C SER A 65 0.09 14.25 -4.76
N LEU A 66 0.37 13.94 -3.49
CA LEU A 66 1.21 14.78 -2.63
C LEU A 66 2.66 14.82 -3.10
N SER A 67 3.25 13.68 -3.49
CA SER A 67 4.62 13.62 -4.01
C SER A 67 4.76 14.36 -5.34
N LEU A 68 3.78 14.28 -6.24
CA LEU A 68 3.71 15.09 -7.47
C LEU A 68 3.65 16.58 -7.13
N LYS A 69 2.80 16.97 -6.19
CA LYS A 69 2.68 18.37 -5.78
C LYS A 69 3.98 18.91 -5.16
N MET A 70 4.65 18.09 -4.36
CA MET A 70 5.96 18.38 -3.77
C MET A 70 7.04 18.52 -4.85
N ALA A 71 7.08 17.61 -5.82
CA ALA A 71 8.00 17.68 -6.96
C ALA A 71 7.78 18.92 -7.84
N ASP A 72 6.58 19.50 -7.81
CA ASP A 72 6.20 20.75 -8.47
C ASP A 72 6.45 22.01 -7.62
N SER A 73 6.97 21.90 -6.39
CA SER A 73 7.28 23.07 -5.56
C SER A 73 8.45 23.87 -6.14
N PRO A 74 8.26 25.16 -6.46
CA PRO A 74 9.35 26.02 -6.92
C PRO A 74 10.47 26.16 -5.90
N LEU A 75 10.13 26.18 -4.60
CA LEU A 75 11.11 26.31 -3.53
C LEU A 75 12.01 25.08 -3.45
N ILE A 76 11.41 23.88 -3.47
CA ILE A 76 12.17 22.61 -3.48
C ILE A 76 13.07 22.55 -4.70
N ARG A 77 12.56 22.88 -5.89
CA ARG A 77 13.35 22.92 -7.13
C ARG A 77 14.51 23.91 -7.06
N GLU A 78 14.27 25.09 -6.51
CA GLU A 78 15.30 26.13 -6.39
C GLU A 78 16.41 25.71 -5.44
N TRP A 79 16.05 25.13 -4.30
CA TRP A 79 17.05 24.60 -3.37
C TRP A 79 17.83 23.41 -3.96
N MET A 80 17.18 22.49 -4.68
CA MET A 80 17.88 21.37 -5.33
C MET A 80 18.93 21.81 -6.36
N LYS A 81 18.74 22.98 -6.99
CA LYS A 81 19.73 23.59 -7.89
C LYS A 81 20.85 24.30 -7.13
N ASN A 82 20.56 24.82 -5.94
CA ASN A 82 21.45 25.64 -5.12
C ASN A 82 21.61 25.05 -3.70
N GLU A 83 22.03 23.80 -3.62
CA GLU A 83 21.97 23.01 -2.37
C GLU A 83 22.75 23.63 -1.20
N GLU A 84 23.82 24.37 -1.53
CA GLU A 84 24.72 25.06 -0.58
C GLU A 84 24.16 26.36 0.00
N ASP A 85 23.04 26.86 -0.52
CA ASP A 85 22.38 28.06 0.02
C ASP A 85 21.65 27.74 1.33
N SER A 86 22.20 28.21 2.44
CA SER A 86 21.69 27.95 3.78
C SER A 86 20.31 28.57 4.06
N GLU A 87 19.99 29.71 3.44
CA GLU A 87 18.70 30.38 3.64
C GLU A 87 17.62 29.64 2.86
N LEU A 88 17.87 29.30 1.58
CA LEU A 88 16.96 28.47 0.79
C LEU A 88 16.74 27.11 1.43
N LYS A 89 17.80 26.50 1.95
CA LYS A 89 17.71 25.22 2.65
C LYS A 89 16.75 25.31 3.82
N LYS A 90 16.90 26.31 4.69
CA LYS A 90 16.05 26.47 5.87
C LYS A 90 14.56 26.57 5.51
N THR A 91 14.19 27.44 4.57
CA THR A 91 12.79 27.58 4.15
C THR A 91 12.28 26.31 3.48
N THR A 92 13.12 25.63 2.69
CA THR A 92 12.76 24.37 2.03
C THR A 92 12.49 23.26 3.05
N MET A 93 13.22 23.21 4.16
CA MET A 93 12.98 22.21 5.22
C MET A 93 11.64 22.40 5.91
N GLU A 94 11.19 23.63 6.11
CA GLU A 94 9.86 23.92 6.65
C GLU A 94 8.76 23.42 5.70
N GLU A 95 8.95 23.60 4.38
CA GLU A 95 8.01 23.10 3.37
C GLU A 95 8.03 21.55 3.29
N LEU A 96 9.20 20.92 3.29
CA LEU A 96 9.33 19.47 3.30
C LEU A 96 8.69 18.86 4.55
N GLU A 97 8.80 19.50 5.71
CA GLU A 97 8.15 19.04 6.93
C GLU A 97 6.61 19.11 6.84
N SER A 98 6.07 20.12 6.16
CA SER A 98 4.62 20.19 5.86
C SER A 98 4.14 19.03 4.99
N TYR A 99 4.91 18.67 3.95
CA TYR A 99 4.61 17.48 3.13
C TYR A 99 4.76 16.19 3.92
N ARG A 100 5.84 16.02 4.71
CA ARG A 100 6.06 14.87 5.58
C ARG A 100 4.89 14.66 6.55
N GLY A 101 4.48 15.74 7.23
CA GLY A 101 3.32 15.76 8.12
C GLY A 101 2.02 15.44 7.41
N SER A 102 1.94 15.65 6.10
CA SER A 102 0.78 15.29 5.27
C SER A 102 0.81 13.85 4.77
N PHE A 103 1.96 13.24 4.54
CA PHE A 103 2.05 11.83 4.15
C PHE A 103 1.48 10.89 5.22
N GLU A 104 0.96 9.74 4.79
CA GLU A 104 0.40 8.74 5.72
C GLU A 104 1.49 8.09 6.56
N SER A 105 2.61 7.72 5.93
CA SER A 105 3.75 7.10 6.60
C SER A 105 4.58 8.06 7.43
N LYS A 106 4.25 9.36 7.40
CA LYS A 106 5.00 10.45 8.04
C LYS A 106 6.48 10.43 7.66
N SER A 107 6.79 9.95 6.46
CA SER A 107 8.14 9.91 5.94
C SER A 107 8.22 10.58 4.57
N LEU A 108 9.41 11.05 4.22
CA LEU A 108 9.71 11.71 2.96
C LEU A 108 11.17 11.48 2.63
N PHE A 109 11.47 11.38 1.34
CA PHE A 109 12.83 11.46 0.84
C PHE A 109 12.97 12.47 -0.30
N LEU A 110 14.20 12.94 -0.48
CA LEU A 110 14.63 13.76 -1.61
C LEU A 110 16.04 13.34 -2.03
N ALA A 111 16.24 13.03 -3.30
CA ALA A 111 17.52 12.62 -3.86
C ALA A 111 17.93 13.61 -4.96
N ILE A 112 19.05 14.31 -4.78
CA ILE A 112 19.50 15.36 -5.70
C ILE A 112 20.49 14.78 -6.71
N ALA A 113 20.23 14.97 -8.00
CA ALA A 113 21.05 14.38 -9.06
C ALA A 113 22.45 15.01 -9.17
N GLY A 114 22.56 16.32 -8.91
CA GLY A 114 23.83 17.05 -9.04
C GLY A 114 24.88 16.63 -8.02
N SER A 115 24.48 16.44 -6.76
CA SER A 115 25.36 16.06 -5.65
C SER A 115 25.31 14.58 -5.30
N GLY A 116 24.27 13.86 -5.72
CA GLY A 116 23.97 12.51 -5.25
C GLY A 116 23.44 12.47 -3.82
N HIS A 117 23.23 13.61 -3.16
CA HIS A 117 22.78 13.65 -1.78
C HIS A 117 21.36 13.10 -1.63
N TYR A 118 21.21 12.14 -0.72
CA TYR A 118 19.94 11.53 -0.35
C TYR A 118 19.50 12.03 1.03
N TYR A 119 18.41 12.79 1.06
CA TYR A 119 17.75 13.28 2.25
C TYR A 119 16.57 12.39 2.58
N TYR A 120 16.38 12.07 3.86
CA TYR A 120 15.27 11.28 4.35
C TYR A 120 14.89 11.71 5.77
N SER A 121 13.59 11.72 6.06
CA SER A 121 13.10 11.86 7.42
C SER A 121 11.81 11.06 7.60
N ASP A 122 11.66 10.47 8.78
CA ASP A 122 10.46 9.77 9.27
C ASP A 122 9.90 10.39 10.57
N GLY A 123 10.41 11.58 10.94
CA GLY A 123 10.06 12.25 12.19
C GLY A 123 10.86 11.80 13.42
N THR A 124 11.77 10.82 13.28
CA THR A 124 12.67 10.41 14.37
C THR A 124 14.02 11.14 14.26
N ALA A 125 14.06 12.40 14.71
CA ALA A 125 15.30 13.17 14.97
C ALA A 125 16.38 13.22 13.85
N ALA A 126 16.02 12.95 12.59
CA ALA A 126 16.85 13.25 11.42
C ALA A 126 16.30 14.52 10.78
N ASP A 127 16.81 15.65 11.29
CA ASP A 127 16.60 16.96 10.72
C ASP A 127 17.23 16.94 9.33
N TYR A 128 16.44 17.18 8.27
CA TYR A 128 16.86 17.26 6.86
C TYR A 128 18.04 18.23 6.58
N THR A 129 18.59 18.84 7.62
CA THR A 129 19.84 19.59 7.68
C THR A 129 21.03 18.93 7.02
N ARG A 130 21.09 17.59 6.93
CA ARG A 130 22.18 16.88 6.26
C ARG A 130 21.68 15.68 5.45
N PRO A 131 22.36 15.32 4.35
CA PRO A 131 22.06 14.08 3.66
C PRO A 131 22.29 12.88 4.58
N ARG A 132 21.45 11.86 4.42
CA ARG A 132 21.57 10.57 5.07
C ARG A 132 22.76 9.79 4.51
N TYR A 133 22.96 9.86 3.20
CA TYR A 133 24.09 9.31 2.46
C TYR A 133 24.22 9.98 1.08
N THR A 134 25.27 9.65 0.36
CA THR A 134 25.50 10.09 -1.03
C THR A 134 25.40 8.88 -1.95
N LEU A 135 24.50 8.95 -2.93
CA LEU A 135 24.28 7.94 -3.95
C LEU A 135 25.51 7.80 -4.84
N ASN A 136 25.85 6.56 -5.18
CA ASN A 136 26.98 6.25 -6.05
C ASN A 136 26.57 5.30 -7.19
N ALA A 137 26.82 5.69 -8.44
CA ALA A 137 26.48 4.92 -9.63
C ALA A 137 27.20 3.56 -9.71
N THR A 138 28.34 3.39 -9.01
CA THR A 138 29.05 2.10 -8.94
C THR A 138 28.55 1.19 -7.83
N ASN A 139 27.69 1.68 -6.94
CA ASN A 139 27.09 0.89 -5.88
C ASN A 139 25.79 0.26 -6.40
N GLU A 140 25.74 -1.07 -6.44
CA GLU A 140 24.56 -1.80 -6.91
C GLU A 140 23.29 -1.47 -6.09
N ASN A 141 23.45 -1.14 -4.80
CA ASN A 141 22.33 -0.74 -3.93
C ASN A 141 21.72 0.61 -4.31
N ASP A 142 22.44 1.46 -5.04
CA ASP A 142 21.99 2.80 -5.44
C ASP A 142 21.50 2.81 -6.91
N ALA A 143 21.59 1.67 -7.61
CA ALA A 143 21.26 1.55 -9.04
C ALA A 143 19.81 1.93 -9.36
N TRP A 144 18.89 1.78 -8.40
CA TRP A 144 17.49 2.18 -8.55
C TRP A 144 17.36 3.67 -8.91
N PHE A 145 18.14 4.55 -8.27
CA PHE A 145 18.07 5.99 -8.49
C PHE A 145 18.45 6.33 -9.93
N TYR A 146 19.59 5.80 -10.38
CA TYR A 146 20.10 6.04 -11.72
C TYR A 146 19.20 5.42 -12.80
N ARG A 147 18.60 4.25 -12.54
CA ARG A 147 17.58 3.65 -13.41
C ARG A 147 16.37 4.56 -13.59
N VAL A 148 15.81 5.06 -12.49
CA VAL A 148 14.62 5.94 -12.52
C VAL A 148 14.96 7.25 -13.23
N MET A 149 16.11 7.86 -12.90
CA MET A 149 16.58 9.07 -13.58
C MET A 149 16.77 8.85 -15.09
N ALA A 150 17.22 7.67 -15.54
CA ALA A 150 17.40 7.38 -16.96
C ALA A 150 16.08 7.09 -17.70
N GLY A 151 15.19 6.27 -17.12
CA GLY A 151 14.08 5.65 -17.85
C GLY A 151 12.67 6.06 -17.46
N VAL A 152 12.48 6.73 -16.31
CA VAL A 152 11.15 7.08 -15.80
C VAL A 152 10.86 8.55 -16.08
N GLU A 153 9.68 8.84 -16.65
CA GLU A 153 9.31 10.21 -17.04
C GLU A 153 8.57 11.00 -15.98
N THR A 154 7.87 10.33 -15.06
CA THR A 154 7.03 11.04 -14.07
C THR A 154 7.15 10.43 -12.70
N PHE A 155 6.78 9.16 -12.55
CA PHE A 155 6.92 8.46 -11.28
C PHE A 155 7.06 6.95 -11.47
N GLU A 156 7.60 6.28 -10.46
CA GLU A 156 7.66 4.83 -10.32
C GLU A 156 7.15 4.45 -8.93
N LEU A 157 6.29 3.44 -8.87
CA LEU A 157 5.94 2.78 -7.60
C LEU A 157 6.79 1.52 -7.48
N ASN A 158 7.60 1.44 -6.43
CA ASN A 158 8.48 0.30 -6.18
C ASN A 158 8.17 -0.33 -4.82
N ILE A 159 7.99 -1.64 -4.78
CA ILE A 159 7.88 -2.39 -3.52
C ILE A 159 9.27 -2.95 -3.23
N ASP A 160 9.92 -2.42 -2.21
CA ASP A 160 11.32 -2.76 -1.95
C ASP A 160 11.66 -2.79 -0.47
N TYR A 161 12.72 -3.54 -0.18
CA TYR A 161 13.44 -3.47 1.07
C TYR A 161 14.56 -2.44 0.91
N ASP A 162 14.48 -1.34 1.66
CA ASP A 162 15.53 -0.31 1.62
C ASP A 162 16.70 -0.74 2.52
N ASN A 163 17.84 -1.09 1.92
CA ASN A 163 19.03 -1.55 2.64
C ASN A 163 19.68 -0.48 3.53
N HIS A 164 19.51 0.81 3.21
CA HIS A 164 20.06 1.91 3.99
C HIS A 164 19.16 2.27 5.19
N LEU A 165 17.87 1.94 5.09
CA LEU A 165 16.86 2.26 6.10
C LEU A 165 16.34 1.02 6.88
N ASP A 166 16.63 -0.20 6.43
CA ASP A 166 16.23 -1.49 7.03
C ASP A 166 14.70 -1.68 7.16
N ILE A 167 13.95 -1.33 6.11
CA ILE A 167 12.47 -1.37 6.11
C ILE A 167 11.88 -1.79 4.76
N ASN A 168 10.76 -2.54 4.79
CA ASN A 168 9.96 -2.87 3.61
C ASN A 168 8.88 -1.80 3.38
N ARG A 169 8.90 -1.15 2.22
CA ARG A 169 7.99 -0.04 1.89
C ARG A 169 7.56 -0.05 0.43
N ILE A 170 6.43 0.61 0.17
CA ILE A 170 6.01 0.94 -1.20
C ILE A 170 6.46 2.37 -1.46
N TRP A 171 7.60 2.50 -2.12
CA TRP A 171 8.18 3.78 -2.46
C TRP A 171 7.45 4.41 -3.65
N CYS A 172 7.07 5.67 -3.49
CA CYS A 172 6.56 6.51 -4.55
C CYS A 172 7.65 7.46 -5.04
N ASN A 173 8.40 7.02 -6.06
CA ASN A 173 9.52 7.76 -6.61
C ASN A 173 9.02 8.73 -7.68
N VAL A 174 8.93 10.02 -7.36
CA VAL A 174 8.51 11.05 -8.33
C VAL A 174 9.74 11.80 -8.87
N VAL A 175 9.78 11.99 -10.18
CA VAL A 175 10.84 12.73 -10.88
C VAL A 175 10.63 14.22 -10.69
N ILE A 176 11.66 14.91 -10.19
CA ILE A 176 11.68 16.36 -10.02
C ILE A 176 12.44 16.97 -11.19
N ARG A 177 11.85 18.02 -11.78
CA ARG A 177 12.39 18.70 -12.96
C ARG A 177 12.60 20.18 -12.69
N ASP A 178 13.61 20.75 -13.33
CA ASP A 178 13.76 22.20 -13.38
C ASP A 178 12.77 22.83 -14.39
N ASP A 179 12.83 24.16 -14.50
CA ASP A 179 11.97 24.95 -15.39
C ASP A 179 12.25 24.69 -16.88
N ARG A 180 13.36 24.02 -17.21
CA ARG A 180 13.75 23.61 -18.57
C ARG A 180 13.31 22.17 -18.87
N GLY A 181 12.73 21.47 -17.90
CA GLY A 181 12.30 20.07 -18.01
C GLY A 181 13.42 19.06 -17.74
N GLN A 182 14.63 19.50 -17.39
CA GLN A 182 15.73 18.62 -17.02
C GLN A 182 15.42 17.96 -15.69
N LYS A 183 15.60 16.63 -15.61
CA LYS A 183 15.41 15.90 -14.34
C LYS A 183 16.60 16.21 -13.41
N ILE A 184 16.30 16.80 -12.26
CA ILE A 184 17.27 17.30 -11.27
C ILE A 184 17.33 16.42 -10.01
N GLY A 185 16.45 15.43 -9.91
CA GLY A 185 16.45 14.47 -8.82
C GLY A 185 15.10 13.78 -8.67
N LEU A 186 14.94 13.07 -7.56
CA LEU A 186 13.72 12.35 -7.19
C LEU A 186 13.23 12.82 -5.83
N GLY A 187 11.93 12.74 -5.59
CA GLY A 187 11.34 12.96 -4.28
C GLY A 187 10.11 12.11 -4.09
N GLY A 188 9.79 11.80 -2.84
CA GLY A 188 8.70 10.87 -2.57
C GLY A 188 8.51 10.52 -1.11
N THR A 189 7.75 9.46 -0.92
CA THR A 189 7.47 8.83 0.38
C THR A 189 7.43 7.31 0.23
N GLY A 190 7.47 6.58 1.33
CA GLY A 190 7.36 5.12 1.37
C GLY A 190 6.67 4.63 2.63
#